data_AF-A0A6G0TI96-F1
#
_entry.id   AF-A0A6G0TI96-F1
#
_cell.length_a   1.000
_cell.length_b   1.000
_cell.length_c   1.000
_cell.angle_alpha   90.00
_cell.angle_beta   90.00
_cell.angle_gamma   90.00
#
_symmetry.space_group_name_H-M   'P 1'
#
loop_
_entity.id
_entity.type
_entity.pdbx_description
1 polymer ?
#
loop_
_entity_poly.entity_id
_entity_poly.type
_entity_poly.pdbx_seq_one_letter_code
_entity_poly.pdbx_strand_id
1 'polypeptide(L)'
;MVRGLPAYEWWKNPPDEVLLRVYLFNVTNSERFENGIDSKLELNEIGPIVFRELLRHSDVRFNDNGTMTYVATRTAVFLPEMTNISLDANLILPNFAALGMASYLWDASYFTKYGFKLIMDMMDTKMFIKTSINDCLWNLTDPLVQKAKTMMPGLVPEENMGILYQIYNKFTDEVTVFMGPENGRRFFTVDKYHGKSNLGIWEDPKCDSVQGSSEGVTYHQFVSKNDTLKYLRKTMCRVTPLKYKNDVAKSGMTMYKFILPNNVFSHPQTDPSLEDCFHNPKSTPLLSGLSDVSPCYYGMKFKFKKII
;
A
#
# COMPACT_ATOMS: atom_id res chain seq x y z
N MET A 1 26.64 0.46 10.43
CA MET A 1 26.24 -0.50 9.37
C MET A 1 27.49 -1.01 8.67
N VAL A 2 28.20 -1.96 9.29
CA VAL A 2 29.43 -2.58 8.77
C VAL A 2 29.26 -4.09 8.88
N ARG A 3 29.66 -4.84 7.84
CA ARG A 3 29.51 -6.31 7.79
C ARG A 3 30.12 -6.99 9.02
N GLY A 4 29.43 -7.98 9.57
CA GLY A 4 29.87 -8.71 10.77
C GLY A 4 29.57 -8.02 12.11
N LEU A 5 29.10 -6.78 12.12
CA LEU A 5 28.62 -6.12 13.35
C LEU A 5 27.10 -6.31 13.53
N PRO A 6 26.60 -6.40 14.79
CA PRO A 6 25.19 -6.66 15.07
C PRO A 6 24.21 -5.74 14.32
N ALA A 7 24.50 -4.44 14.25
CA ALA A 7 23.63 -3.49 13.57
C ALA A 7 23.44 -3.81 12.07
N TYR A 8 24.46 -4.34 11.40
CA TYR A 8 24.35 -4.75 10.00
C TYR A 8 23.60 -6.07 9.87
N GLU A 9 23.90 -7.06 10.72
CA GLU A 9 23.26 -8.37 10.65
C GLU A 9 21.76 -8.29 11.00
N TRP A 10 21.39 -7.50 12.01
CA TRP A 10 19.98 -7.24 12.35
C TRP A 10 19.27 -6.41 11.29
N TRP A 11 19.95 -5.46 10.65
CA TRP A 11 19.33 -4.78 9.53
C TRP A 11 19.12 -5.74 8.36
N LYS A 12 20.12 -6.55 7.99
CA LYS A 12 20.06 -7.47 6.85
C LYS A 12 18.99 -8.56 7.03
N ASN A 13 18.85 -9.06 8.26
CA ASN A 13 17.88 -10.06 8.67
C ASN A 13 17.18 -9.60 9.96
N PRO A 14 16.21 -8.67 9.86
CA PRO A 14 15.49 -8.17 11.01
C PRO A 14 14.67 -9.28 11.67
N PRO A 15 14.45 -9.21 12.99
CA PRO A 15 13.60 -10.16 13.71
C PRO A 15 12.20 -10.26 13.08
N ASP A 16 11.70 -11.50 12.97
CA ASP A 16 10.40 -11.80 12.35
C ASP A 16 9.22 -11.56 13.30
N GLU A 17 9.17 -10.36 13.89
CA GLU A 17 8.18 -9.98 14.90
C GLU A 17 6.99 -9.20 14.32
N VAL A 18 7.06 -8.79 13.05
CA VAL A 18 6.03 -7.97 12.41
C VAL A 18 4.83 -8.83 12.02
N LEU A 19 3.70 -8.56 12.67
CA LEU A 19 2.43 -9.22 12.38
C LEU A 19 1.54 -8.32 11.51
N LEU A 20 1.14 -8.83 10.36
CA LEU A 20 0.10 -8.29 9.51
C LEU A 20 -1.25 -8.91 9.93
N ARG A 21 -2.17 -8.07 10.39
CA ARG A 21 -3.55 -8.47 10.69
C ARG A 21 -4.48 -7.90 9.63
N VAL A 22 -5.15 -8.79 8.90
CA VAL A 22 -6.06 -8.42 7.82
C VAL A 22 -7.49 -8.58 8.30
N TYR A 23 -8.30 -7.54 8.05
CA TYR A 23 -9.73 -7.52 8.33
C TYR A 23 -10.47 -7.24 7.02
N LEU A 24 -11.42 -8.10 6.69
CA LEU A 24 -12.25 -7.98 5.48
C LEU A 24 -13.65 -7.52 5.88
N PHE A 25 -14.29 -6.72 5.04
CA PHE A 25 -15.67 -6.25 5.28
C PHE A 25 -16.62 -7.00 4.34
N ASN A 26 -17.36 -7.96 4.90
CA ASN A 26 -18.37 -8.74 4.21
C ASN A 26 -19.66 -7.92 4.04
N VAL A 27 -20.17 -7.82 2.83
CA VAL A 27 -21.45 -7.14 2.54
C VAL A 27 -22.61 -8.08 2.86
N THR A 28 -23.50 -7.68 3.77
CA THR A 28 -24.61 -8.54 4.22
C THR A 28 -25.93 -8.29 3.48
N ASN A 29 -26.10 -7.13 2.85
CA ASN A 29 -27.33 -6.71 2.18
C ASN A 29 -27.15 -6.42 0.68
N SER A 30 -26.22 -7.09 0.00
CA SER A 30 -25.85 -6.81 -1.40
C SER A 30 -27.06 -6.83 -2.35
N GLU A 31 -27.92 -7.85 -2.28
CA GLU A 31 -29.09 -7.97 -3.15
C GLU A 31 -30.12 -6.85 -2.92
N ARG A 32 -30.35 -6.49 -1.65
CA ARG A 32 -31.28 -5.41 -1.28
C ARG A 32 -30.74 -4.06 -1.75
N PHE A 33 -29.43 -3.85 -1.64
CA PHE A 33 -28.77 -2.66 -2.12
C PHE A 33 -28.82 -2.55 -3.66
N GLU A 34 -28.51 -3.63 -4.38
CA GLU A 34 -28.57 -3.65 -5.85
C GLU A 34 -29.99 -3.40 -6.38
N ASN A 35 -31.02 -3.89 -5.68
CA ASN A 35 -32.42 -3.64 -6.02
C ASN A 35 -32.93 -2.25 -5.59
N GLY A 36 -32.08 -1.41 -4.98
CA GLY A 36 -32.46 -0.07 -4.50
C GLY A 36 -33.40 -0.06 -3.29
N ILE A 37 -33.58 -1.19 -2.61
CA ILE A 37 -34.38 -1.31 -1.39
C ILE A 37 -33.65 -0.64 -0.22
N ASP A 38 -32.34 -0.89 -0.11
CA ASP A 38 -31.47 -0.27 0.88
C ASP A 38 -30.60 0.80 0.22
N SER A 39 -30.47 1.97 0.85
CA SER A 39 -29.64 3.07 0.37
C SER A 39 -28.18 3.02 0.87
N LYS A 40 -27.86 2.09 1.76
CA LYS A 40 -26.54 1.94 2.39
C LYS A 40 -26.15 0.47 2.46
N LEU A 41 -24.85 0.22 2.31
CA LEU A 41 -24.28 -1.11 2.52
C LEU A 41 -24.14 -1.39 4.01
N GLU A 42 -24.56 -2.58 4.41
CA GLU A 42 -24.30 -3.16 5.71
C GLU A 42 -23.05 -4.05 5.60
N LEU A 43 -22.09 -3.79 6.48
CA LEU A 43 -20.78 -4.44 6.49
C LEU A 43 -20.59 -5.20 7.80
N ASN A 44 -20.12 -6.43 7.68
CA ASN A 44 -19.67 -7.25 8.81
C ASN A 44 -18.16 -7.48 8.71
N GLU A 45 -17.42 -7.10 9.75
CA GLU A 45 -15.97 -7.30 9.80
C GLU A 45 -15.63 -8.79 10.02
N ILE A 46 -14.71 -9.31 9.23
CA ILE A 46 -14.18 -10.67 9.29
C ILE A 46 -12.67 -10.57 9.53
N GLY A 47 -12.21 -10.99 10.71
CA GLY A 47 -10.79 -10.98 11.04
C GLY A 47 -10.52 -11.12 12.54
N PRO A 48 -9.24 -11.08 12.94
CA PRO A 48 -8.09 -10.94 12.05
C PRO A 48 -7.71 -12.25 11.35
N ILE A 49 -7.34 -12.14 10.08
CA ILE A 49 -6.54 -13.15 9.38
C ILE A 49 -5.09 -12.72 9.52
N VAL A 50 -4.27 -13.57 10.14
CA VAL A 50 -2.95 -13.17 10.62
C VAL A 50 -1.84 -13.74 9.74
N PHE A 51 -0.91 -12.87 9.35
CA PHE A 51 0.31 -13.22 8.64
C PHE A 51 1.52 -12.64 9.37
N ARG A 52 2.67 -13.27 9.22
CA ARG A 52 3.98 -12.74 9.60
C ARG A 52 4.62 -12.09 8.38
N GLU A 53 4.93 -10.81 8.46
CA GLU A 53 5.68 -10.12 7.41
C GLU A 53 7.18 -10.33 7.66
N LEU A 54 7.86 -10.95 6.70
CA LEU A 54 9.31 -11.10 6.69
C LEU A 54 9.89 -9.99 5.83
N LEU A 55 10.94 -9.33 6.31
CA LEU A 55 11.75 -8.38 5.54
C LEU A 55 13.16 -8.93 5.45
N ARG A 56 13.73 -8.99 4.25
CA ARG A 56 15.12 -9.42 4.03
C ARG A 56 15.83 -8.45 3.10
N HIS A 57 17.10 -8.19 3.40
CA HIS A 57 17.96 -7.39 2.54
C HIS A 57 19.04 -8.25 1.89
N SER A 58 19.12 -8.16 0.57
CA SER A 58 20.04 -8.91 -0.27
C SER A 58 20.80 -7.97 -1.21
N ASP A 59 21.76 -8.53 -1.97
CA ASP A 59 22.54 -7.80 -2.97
C ASP A 59 23.19 -6.50 -2.48
N VAL A 60 23.70 -6.52 -1.25
CA VAL A 60 24.24 -5.35 -0.57
C VAL A 60 25.59 -4.91 -1.16
N ARG A 61 25.61 -3.71 -1.73
CA ARG A 61 26.78 -3.04 -2.34
C ARG A 61 27.08 -1.74 -1.60
N PHE A 62 28.33 -1.57 -1.17
CA PHE A 62 28.81 -0.32 -0.60
C PHE A 62 29.45 0.49 -1.73
N ASN A 63 29.08 1.76 -1.83
CA ASN A 63 29.51 2.64 -2.90
C ASN A 63 30.56 3.64 -2.36
N ASP A 64 31.49 4.07 -3.22
CA ASP A 64 32.59 4.98 -2.83
C ASP A 64 32.11 6.38 -2.41
N ASN A 65 30.88 6.76 -2.79
CA ASN A 65 30.28 8.05 -2.45
C ASN A 65 29.58 8.09 -1.08
N GLY A 66 29.90 7.17 -0.18
CA GLY A 66 29.30 7.11 1.16
C GLY A 66 27.83 6.68 1.14
N THR A 67 27.44 5.83 0.19
CA THR A 67 26.10 5.22 0.14
C THR A 67 26.16 3.69 0.12
N MET A 68 25.03 3.04 0.39
CA MET A 68 24.88 1.60 0.26
C MET A 68 23.61 1.30 -0.51
N THR A 69 23.72 0.45 -1.53
CA THR A 69 22.62 -0.05 -2.34
C THR A 69 22.31 -1.49 -1.95
N TYR A 70 21.02 -1.83 -1.86
CA TYR A 70 20.56 -3.17 -1.50
C TYR A 70 19.18 -3.44 -2.10
N VAL A 71 18.77 -4.70 -2.09
CA VAL A 71 17.44 -5.14 -2.48
C VAL A 71 16.65 -5.56 -1.23
N ALA A 72 15.55 -4.86 -0.95
CA ALA A 72 14.62 -5.18 0.14
C ALA A 72 13.47 -6.03 -0.39
N THR A 73 13.27 -7.22 0.17
CA THR A 73 12.17 -8.12 -0.18
C THR A 73 11.25 -8.31 1.02
N ARG A 74 9.94 -8.13 0.82
CA ARG A 74 8.92 -8.40 1.83
C ARG A 74 8.02 -9.55 1.41
N THR A 75 7.71 -10.46 2.34
CA THR A 75 6.81 -11.59 2.12
C THR A 75 5.87 -11.75 3.30
N ALA A 76 4.62 -12.14 3.05
CA ALA A 76 3.66 -12.46 4.09
C ALA A 76 3.52 -13.99 4.23
N VAL A 77 3.71 -14.52 5.43
CA VAL A 77 3.58 -15.94 5.76
C VAL A 77 2.35 -16.13 6.63
N PHE A 78 1.40 -16.97 6.23
CA PHE A 78 0.17 -17.19 6.97
C PHE A 78 0.43 -17.86 8.33
N LEU A 79 -0.25 -17.39 9.39
CA LEU A 79 -0.20 -17.93 10.74
C LEU A 79 -1.56 -18.55 11.12
N PRO A 80 -1.78 -19.84 10.85
CA PRO A 80 -3.04 -20.51 11.15
C PRO A 80 -3.36 -20.53 12.65
N GLU A 81 -2.34 -20.65 13.51
CA GLU A 81 -2.50 -20.71 14.97
C GLU A 81 -3.00 -19.39 15.58
N MET A 82 -2.92 -18.28 14.84
CA MET A 82 -3.42 -16.96 15.25
C MET A 82 -4.69 -16.56 14.48
N THR A 83 -5.22 -17.43 13.61
CA THR A 83 -6.36 -17.15 12.75
C THR A 83 -7.49 -18.13 13.06
N ASN A 84 -8.57 -17.64 13.65
CA ASN A 84 -9.72 -18.47 14.04
C ASN A 84 -10.78 -18.62 12.93
N ILE A 85 -10.45 -18.19 11.71
CA ILE A 85 -11.38 -18.12 10.56
C ILE A 85 -10.83 -19.01 9.46
N SER A 86 -11.68 -19.88 8.90
CA SER A 86 -11.28 -20.70 7.76
C SER A 86 -11.07 -19.82 6.53
N LEU A 87 -9.95 -20.00 5.82
CA LEU A 87 -9.70 -19.29 4.56
C LEU A 87 -10.66 -19.73 3.44
N ASP A 88 -11.31 -20.89 3.59
CA ASP A 88 -12.35 -21.37 2.65
C ASP A 88 -13.73 -20.77 2.94
N ALA A 89 -13.87 -20.02 4.05
CA ALA A 89 -15.12 -19.34 4.36
C ALA A 89 -15.43 -18.31 3.27
N ASN A 90 -16.70 -18.29 2.84
CA ASN A 90 -17.16 -17.37 1.82
C ASN A 90 -17.49 -16.01 2.40
N LEU A 91 -17.17 -14.97 1.65
CA LEU A 91 -17.65 -13.61 1.87
C LEU A 91 -18.19 -13.01 0.57
N ILE A 92 -18.98 -11.95 0.71
CA ILE A 92 -19.46 -11.11 -0.38
C ILE A 92 -18.70 -9.79 -0.34
N LEU A 93 -18.10 -9.42 -1.46
CA LEU A 93 -17.38 -8.16 -1.63
C LEU A 93 -17.75 -7.50 -2.97
N PRO A 94 -17.48 -6.19 -3.13
CA PRO A 94 -17.61 -5.54 -4.42
C PRO A 94 -16.72 -6.22 -5.48
N ASN A 95 -17.23 -6.38 -6.71
CA ASN A 95 -16.46 -6.91 -7.82
C ASN A 95 -15.40 -5.90 -8.26
N PHE A 96 -14.15 -6.13 -7.86
CA PHE A 96 -13.04 -5.23 -8.16
C PHE A 96 -12.74 -5.09 -9.66
N ALA A 97 -12.98 -6.14 -10.47
CA ALA A 97 -12.84 -6.05 -11.92
C ALA A 97 -13.86 -5.10 -12.51
N ALA A 98 -15.14 -5.38 -12.27
CA ALA A 98 -16.24 -4.60 -12.83
C ALA A 98 -16.16 -3.13 -12.41
N LEU A 99 -15.98 -2.89 -11.10
CA LEU A 99 -15.91 -1.53 -10.55
C LEU A 99 -14.60 -0.82 -10.94
N GLY A 100 -13.48 -1.54 -10.97
CA GLY A 100 -12.20 -0.98 -11.39
C GLY A 100 -12.23 -0.52 -12.85
N MET A 101 -12.75 -1.35 -13.75
CA MET A 101 -12.90 -1.01 -15.17
C MET A 101 -13.94 0.10 -15.40
N ALA A 102 -15.09 0.04 -14.73
CA ALA A 102 -16.08 1.11 -14.79
C ALA A 102 -15.49 2.46 -14.35
N SER A 103 -14.67 2.43 -13.29
CA SER A 103 -13.99 3.61 -12.75
C SER A 103 -12.89 4.14 -13.67
N TYR A 104 -12.14 3.25 -14.32
CA TYR A 104 -11.17 3.61 -15.35
C TYR A 104 -11.85 4.27 -16.57
N LEU A 105 -12.98 3.72 -17.01
CA LEU A 105 -13.75 4.21 -18.16
C LEU A 105 -14.70 5.38 -17.83
N TRP A 106 -14.63 5.95 -16.62
CA TRP A 106 -15.59 6.96 -16.18
C TRP A 106 -15.59 8.22 -17.06
N ASP A 107 -14.47 8.57 -17.70
CA ASP A 107 -14.31 9.74 -18.59
C ASP A 107 -14.27 9.33 -20.07
N ALA A 108 -14.51 8.05 -20.37
CA ALA A 108 -14.54 7.57 -21.74
C ALA A 108 -15.76 8.11 -22.49
N SER A 109 -15.68 8.07 -23.83
CA SER A 109 -16.78 8.46 -24.71
C SER A 109 -18.07 7.70 -24.38
N TYR A 110 -19.22 8.30 -24.66
CA TYR A 110 -20.52 7.65 -24.49
C TYR A 110 -20.58 6.27 -25.16
N PHE A 111 -20.08 6.15 -26.40
CA PHE A 111 -20.04 4.89 -27.14
C PHE A 111 -19.18 3.83 -26.45
N THR A 112 -18.02 4.22 -25.89
CA THR A 112 -17.16 3.31 -25.11
C THR A 112 -17.87 2.79 -23.86
N LYS A 113 -18.54 3.68 -23.12
CA LYS A 113 -19.30 3.30 -21.92
C LYS A 113 -20.47 2.39 -22.24
N TYR A 114 -21.19 2.66 -23.34
CA TYR A 114 -22.28 1.82 -23.81
C TYR A 114 -21.78 0.43 -24.25
N GLY A 115 -20.69 0.37 -25.01
CA GLY A 115 -20.06 -0.90 -25.38
C GLY A 115 -19.59 -1.71 -24.17
N PHE A 116 -18.98 -1.06 -23.19
CA PHE A 116 -18.60 -1.70 -21.92
C PHE A 116 -19.82 -2.25 -21.18
N LYS A 117 -20.91 -1.49 -21.09
CA LYS A 117 -22.17 -1.96 -20.50
C LYS A 117 -22.69 -3.22 -21.20
N LEU A 118 -22.73 -3.24 -22.54
CA LEU A 118 -23.17 -4.43 -23.30
C LEU A 118 -22.31 -5.66 -23.00
N ILE A 119 -20.99 -5.49 -22.84
CA ILE A 119 -20.10 -6.59 -22.49
C ILE A 119 -20.40 -7.10 -21.07
N MET A 120 -20.60 -6.21 -20.10
CA MET A 120 -20.98 -6.61 -18.74
C MET A 120 -22.31 -7.37 -18.73
N ASP A 121 -23.32 -6.88 -19.44
CA ASP A 121 -24.64 -7.51 -19.56
C ASP A 121 -24.54 -8.90 -20.22
N MET A 122 -23.77 -9.01 -21.31
CA MET A 122 -23.53 -10.29 -22.01
C MET A 122 -22.78 -11.32 -21.15
N MET A 123 -21.92 -10.86 -20.25
CA MET A 123 -21.12 -11.71 -19.35
C MET A 123 -21.82 -12.00 -18.02
N ASP A 124 -23.01 -11.47 -17.80
CA ASP A 124 -23.73 -11.49 -16.52
C ASP A 124 -22.86 -11.02 -15.34
N THR A 125 -22.02 -10.01 -15.57
CA THR A 125 -21.11 -9.47 -14.55
C THR A 125 -21.92 -8.79 -13.43
N LYS A 126 -21.79 -9.28 -12.20
CA LYS A 126 -22.43 -8.71 -11.00
C LYS A 126 -21.57 -7.62 -10.33
N MET A 127 -22.21 -6.69 -9.60
CA MET A 127 -21.48 -5.66 -8.85
C MET A 127 -20.88 -6.21 -7.55
N PHE A 128 -21.46 -7.28 -7.00
CA PHE A 128 -20.91 -8.02 -5.87
C PHE A 128 -20.61 -9.46 -6.28
N ILE A 129 -19.57 -10.02 -5.70
CA ILE A 129 -19.15 -11.40 -5.92
C ILE A 129 -19.05 -12.12 -4.58
N LYS A 130 -19.44 -13.40 -4.59
CA LYS A 130 -19.22 -14.32 -3.48
C LYS A 130 -17.95 -15.11 -3.76
N THR A 131 -17.00 -15.07 -2.85
CA THR A 131 -15.70 -15.76 -2.99
C THR A 131 -15.18 -16.22 -1.64
N SER A 132 -14.24 -17.17 -1.63
CA SER A 132 -13.51 -17.55 -0.42
C SER A 132 -12.57 -16.45 0.06
N ILE A 133 -12.26 -16.42 1.35
CA ILE A 133 -11.24 -15.53 1.91
C ILE A 133 -9.89 -15.74 1.20
N ASN A 134 -9.51 -17.00 0.95
CA ASN A 134 -8.26 -17.32 0.27
C ASN A 134 -8.19 -16.68 -1.12
N ASP A 135 -9.23 -16.84 -1.93
CA ASP A 135 -9.27 -16.28 -3.29
C ASP A 135 -9.28 -14.75 -3.25
N CYS A 136 -10.07 -14.14 -2.36
CA CYS A 136 -10.07 -12.69 -2.15
C CYS A 136 -8.67 -12.13 -1.88
N LEU A 137 -7.87 -12.82 -1.05
CA LEU A 137 -6.54 -12.38 -0.69
C LEU A 137 -5.49 -12.70 -1.76
N TRP A 138 -5.56 -13.86 -2.40
CA TRP A 138 -4.43 -14.40 -3.17
C TRP A 138 -4.73 -14.77 -4.61
N ASN A 139 -5.98 -15.09 -4.96
CA ASN A 139 -6.32 -15.70 -6.24
C ASN A 139 -7.63 -15.16 -6.82
N LEU A 140 -7.83 -13.84 -6.74
CA LEU A 140 -9.06 -13.22 -7.18
C LEU A 140 -9.00 -12.95 -8.68
N THR A 141 -9.52 -13.87 -9.49
CA THR A 141 -9.60 -13.73 -10.95
C THR A 141 -11.02 -13.44 -11.41
N ASP A 142 -11.17 -12.67 -12.49
CA ASP A 142 -12.48 -12.41 -13.12
C ASP A 142 -12.38 -12.62 -14.65
N PRO A 143 -13.35 -13.32 -15.28
CA PRO A 143 -13.39 -13.53 -16.73
C PRO A 143 -13.30 -12.23 -17.54
N LEU A 144 -13.82 -11.12 -17.02
CA LEU A 144 -13.75 -9.80 -17.63
C LEU A 144 -12.30 -9.33 -17.74
N VAL A 145 -11.49 -9.53 -16.71
CA VAL A 145 -10.07 -9.13 -16.68
C VAL A 145 -9.25 -9.99 -17.63
N GLN A 146 -9.51 -11.30 -17.67
CA GLN A 146 -8.83 -12.22 -18.59
C GLN A 146 -9.07 -11.83 -20.06
N LYS A 147 -10.32 -11.56 -20.42
CA LYS A 147 -10.66 -11.05 -21.77
C LYS A 147 -10.02 -9.70 -22.04
N ALA A 148 -10.08 -8.79 -21.06
CA ALA A 148 -9.51 -7.45 -21.19
C ALA A 148 -7.99 -7.48 -21.39
N LYS A 149 -7.25 -8.33 -20.68
CA LYS A 149 -5.82 -8.53 -20.91
C LYS A 149 -5.52 -9.13 -22.27
N THR A 150 -6.33 -10.08 -22.74
CA THR A 150 -6.17 -10.65 -24.08
C THR A 150 -6.33 -9.60 -25.17
N MET A 151 -7.32 -8.70 -25.01
CA MET A 151 -7.58 -7.63 -25.99
C MET A 151 -6.65 -6.43 -25.86
N MET A 152 -6.25 -6.09 -24.63
CA MET A 152 -5.52 -4.87 -24.28
C MET A 152 -4.42 -5.17 -23.25
N PRO A 153 -3.39 -5.95 -23.61
CA PRO A 153 -2.37 -6.40 -22.66
C PRO A 153 -1.54 -5.25 -22.07
N GLY A 154 -1.46 -4.11 -22.75
CA GLY A 154 -0.79 -2.91 -22.24
C GLY A 154 -1.57 -2.15 -21.16
N LEU A 155 -2.90 -2.32 -21.09
CA LEU A 155 -3.75 -1.66 -20.09
C LEU A 155 -4.08 -2.56 -18.91
N VAL A 156 -4.14 -3.87 -19.13
CA VAL A 156 -4.42 -4.86 -18.08
C VAL A 156 -3.24 -5.81 -17.98
N PRO A 157 -2.18 -5.43 -17.24
CA PRO A 157 -0.96 -6.23 -17.19
C PRO A 157 -1.08 -7.48 -16.32
N GLU A 158 -2.11 -7.59 -15.49
CA GLU A 158 -2.29 -8.66 -14.50
C GLU A 158 -3.75 -9.15 -14.47
N GLU A 159 -3.93 -10.46 -14.29
CA GLU A 159 -5.25 -11.13 -14.25
C GLU A 159 -5.71 -11.41 -12.82
N ASN A 160 -4.76 -11.63 -11.91
CA ASN A 160 -5.05 -11.95 -10.52
C ASN A 160 -5.13 -10.68 -9.69
N MET A 161 -6.31 -10.29 -9.24
CA MET A 161 -6.57 -9.10 -8.42
C MET A 161 -6.57 -9.38 -6.91
N GLY A 162 -6.06 -10.53 -6.45
CA GLY A 162 -6.01 -10.86 -5.02
C GLY A 162 -5.32 -9.75 -4.23
N ILE A 163 -5.93 -9.29 -3.13
CA ILE A 163 -5.48 -8.07 -2.43
C ILE A 163 -4.02 -8.20 -1.96
N LEU A 164 -3.69 -9.31 -1.29
CA LEU A 164 -2.34 -9.57 -0.81
C LEU A 164 -1.42 -10.02 -1.94
N TYR A 165 -1.93 -10.68 -2.97
CA TYR A 165 -1.15 -10.99 -4.18
C TYR A 165 -0.64 -9.70 -4.83
N GLN A 166 -1.51 -8.71 -5.04
CA GLN A 166 -1.14 -7.40 -5.61
C GLN A 166 -0.10 -6.66 -4.78
N ILE A 167 -0.12 -6.84 -3.46
CA ILE A 167 0.87 -6.24 -2.57
C ILE A 167 2.19 -7.02 -2.61
N TYR A 168 2.15 -8.35 -2.43
CA TYR A 168 3.32 -9.16 -2.07
C TYR A 168 3.98 -9.92 -3.23
N ASN A 169 3.29 -10.18 -4.35
CA ASN A 169 3.84 -10.99 -5.46
C ASN A 169 5.16 -10.41 -6.03
N LYS A 170 5.32 -9.08 -5.99
CA LYS A 170 6.54 -8.37 -6.44
C LYS A 170 6.96 -7.29 -5.45
N PHE A 171 6.94 -7.62 -4.16
CA PHE A 171 7.40 -6.71 -3.10
C PHE A 171 8.91 -6.77 -2.94
N THR A 172 9.61 -6.34 -3.97
CA THR A 172 11.07 -6.24 -4.00
C THR A 172 11.46 -4.86 -4.51
N ASP A 173 12.34 -4.20 -3.77
CA ASP A 173 12.72 -2.81 -4.01
C ASP A 173 14.24 -2.62 -3.93
N GLU A 174 14.85 -2.05 -4.97
CA GLU A 174 16.24 -1.60 -4.90
C GLU A 174 16.30 -0.23 -4.22
N VAL A 175 17.05 -0.14 -3.13
CA VAL A 175 17.14 1.07 -2.31
C VAL A 175 18.60 1.43 -2.12
N THR A 176 18.93 2.70 -2.32
CA THR A 176 20.24 3.28 -1.98
C THR A 176 20.07 4.24 -0.81
N VAL A 177 20.86 4.05 0.25
CA VAL A 177 20.81 4.87 1.47
C VAL A 177 22.16 5.53 1.76
N PHE A 178 22.14 6.67 2.44
CA PHE A 178 23.36 7.32 2.93
C PHE A 178 23.98 6.54 4.09
N MET A 179 25.31 6.48 4.11
CA MET A 179 26.11 5.69 5.04
C MET A 179 27.24 6.52 5.63
N GLY A 180 27.96 5.98 6.61
CA GLY A 180 29.12 6.66 7.18
C GLY A 180 28.77 7.79 8.18
N PRO A 181 29.68 8.09 9.11
CA PRO A 181 29.48 9.10 10.16
C PRO A 181 29.32 10.52 9.61
N GLU A 182 29.92 10.81 8.45
CA GLU A 182 29.84 12.10 7.75
C GLU A 182 28.42 12.50 7.36
N ASN A 183 27.52 11.53 7.22
CA ASN A 183 26.14 11.79 6.85
C ASN A 183 25.25 12.19 8.03
N GLY A 184 25.70 12.07 9.29
CA GLY A 184 25.01 12.59 10.48
C GLY A 184 23.51 12.28 10.48
N ARG A 185 22.67 13.32 10.39
CA ARG A 185 21.19 13.20 10.35
C ARG A 185 20.62 12.55 9.09
N ARG A 186 21.39 12.47 8.00
CA ARG A 186 21.05 11.73 6.77
C ARG A 186 21.40 10.25 6.86
N PHE A 187 22.09 9.80 7.91
CA PHE A 187 22.45 8.40 8.05
C PHE A 187 21.22 7.50 7.87
N PHE A 188 21.36 6.55 6.95
CA PHE A 188 20.36 5.56 6.56
C PHE A 188 19.05 6.11 5.98
N THR A 189 19.04 7.37 5.53
CA THR A 189 17.94 7.85 4.72
C THR A 189 18.13 7.48 3.25
N VAL A 190 17.02 7.29 2.55
CA VAL A 190 16.98 6.98 1.12
C VAL A 190 17.54 8.14 0.32
N ASP A 191 18.51 7.83 -0.55
CA ASP A 191 19.00 8.68 -1.63
C ASP A 191 18.26 8.34 -2.94
N LYS A 192 18.21 7.04 -3.28
CA LYS A 192 17.56 6.53 -4.49
C LYS A 192 16.68 5.32 -4.20
N TYR A 193 15.60 5.21 -4.96
CA TYR A 193 14.66 4.10 -5.01
C TYR A 193 14.52 3.69 -6.48
N HIS A 194 14.88 2.44 -6.81
CA HIS A 194 15.00 1.95 -8.19
C HIS A 194 15.83 2.89 -9.08
N GLY A 195 16.98 3.34 -8.57
CA GLY A 195 17.90 4.24 -9.27
C GLY A 195 17.46 5.71 -9.36
N LYS A 196 16.27 6.09 -8.88
CA LYS A 196 15.72 7.45 -8.97
C LYS A 196 15.57 8.11 -7.59
N SER A 197 15.64 9.43 -7.54
CA SER A 197 15.39 10.21 -6.30
C SER A 197 13.90 10.48 -6.03
N ASN A 198 13.02 9.91 -6.86
CA ASN A 198 11.58 10.09 -6.81
C ASN A 198 10.85 8.77 -7.16
N LEU A 199 9.56 8.69 -6.89
CA LEU A 199 8.75 7.51 -7.20
C LEU A 199 8.38 7.44 -8.70
N GLY A 200 8.32 8.58 -9.38
CA GLY A 200 7.86 8.72 -10.76
C GLY A 200 6.34 8.65 -10.88
N ILE A 201 5.62 9.00 -9.83
CA ILE A 201 4.17 8.77 -9.68
C ILE A 201 3.40 10.09 -9.62
N TRP A 202 3.92 11.07 -8.89
CA TRP A 202 3.29 12.36 -8.68
C TRP A 202 3.93 13.44 -9.56
N GLU A 203 3.12 14.37 -10.06
CA GLU A 203 3.59 15.45 -10.93
C GLU A 203 4.48 16.44 -10.18
N ASP A 204 4.18 16.71 -8.91
CA ASP A 204 4.97 17.60 -8.08
C ASP A 204 6.25 16.89 -7.58
N PRO A 205 7.45 17.38 -7.95
CA PRO A 205 8.70 16.77 -7.53
C PRO A 205 8.91 16.70 -6.02
N LYS A 206 8.31 17.62 -5.24
CA LYS A 206 8.39 17.64 -3.77
C LYS A 206 7.61 16.47 -3.17
N CYS A 207 6.41 16.20 -3.65
CA CYS A 207 5.58 15.07 -3.23
C CYS A 207 6.14 13.73 -3.72
N ASP A 208 6.69 13.72 -4.94
CA ASP A 208 7.21 12.51 -5.56
C ASP A 208 8.59 12.09 -5.00
N SER A 209 9.28 12.98 -4.30
CA SER A 209 10.62 12.72 -3.75
C SER A 209 10.61 11.62 -2.69
N VAL A 210 11.55 10.68 -2.83
CA VAL A 210 11.83 9.66 -1.80
C VAL A 210 12.94 10.09 -0.84
N GLN A 211 13.61 11.21 -1.12
CA GLN A 211 14.82 11.58 -0.41
C GLN A 211 14.58 11.92 1.06
N GLY A 212 15.47 11.43 1.91
CA GLY A 212 15.37 11.63 3.36
C GLY A 212 14.37 10.68 4.04
N SER A 213 13.69 9.81 3.29
CA SER A 213 12.81 8.78 3.84
C SER A 213 13.59 7.58 4.38
N SER A 214 12.91 6.68 5.09
CA SER A 214 13.41 5.40 5.55
C SER A 214 12.30 4.37 5.43
N GLU A 215 12.66 3.11 5.20
CA GLU A 215 11.73 1.97 5.23
C GLU A 215 11.38 1.52 6.66
N GLY A 216 11.95 2.19 7.68
CA GLY A 216 11.54 2.08 9.07
C GLY A 216 12.28 1.05 9.92
N VAL A 217 13.28 0.35 9.39
CA VAL A 217 14.13 -0.59 10.15
C VAL A 217 15.13 0.14 11.04
N THR A 218 15.67 1.25 10.55
CA THR A 218 16.63 2.07 11.29
C THR A 218 16.54 3.54 10.88
N TYR A 219 17.18 4.39 11.69
CA TYR A 219 17.19 5.84 11.56
C TYR A 219 18.57 6.38 11.95
N HIS A 220 18.80 7.67 11.69
CA HIS A 220 19.99 8.36 12.19
C HIS A 220 20.11 8.26 13.72
N GLN A 221 21.34 8.38 14.23
CA GLN A 221 21.57 8.39 15.67
C GLN A 221 21.01 9.67 16.33
N PHE A 222 20.79 9.60 17.64
CA PHE A 222 20.28 10.73 18.46
C PHE A 222 18.95 11.30 17.96
N VAL A 223 18.02 10.40 17.60
CA VAL A 223 16.63 10.79 17.32
C VAL A 223 16.06 11.58 18.48
N SER A 224 15.49 12.74 18.19
CA SER A 224 14.89 13.67 19.14
C SER A 224 13.37 13.69 19.01
N LYS A 225 12.68 14.16 20.06
CA LYS A 225 11.22 14.31 20.06
C LYS A 225 10.72 15.32 19.02
N ASN A 226 11.58 16.23 18.56
CA ASN A 226 11.26 17.24 17.55
C ASN A 226 11.49 16.74 16.12
N ASP A 227 12.08 15.57 15.94
CA ASP A 227 12.36 15.03 14.62
C ASP A 227 11.06 14.67 13.90
N THR A 228 11.09 14.77 12.57
CA THR A 228 10.05 14.25 11.69
C THR A 228 10.66 13.15 10.85
N LEU A 229 10.37 11.90 11.21
CA LEU A 229 10.89 10.75 10.49
C LEU A 229 10.05 10.53 9.23
N LYS A 230 10.66 10.56 8.07
CA LYS A 230 9.99 10.28 6.80
C LYS A 230 9.96 8.77 6.57
N TYR A 231 8.78 8.20 6.44
CA TYR A 231 8.56 6.76 6.25
C TYR A 231 8.08 6.48 4.84
N LEU A 232 8.76 5.56 4.15
CA LEU A 232 8.40 5.08 2.82
C LEU A 232 8.01 3.60 2.89
N ARG A 233 6.80 3.30 2.44
CA ARG A 233 6.35 1.94 2.16
C ARG A 233 5.69 1.94 0.79
N LYS A 234 6.07 0.99 -0.07
CA LYS A 234 5.55 0.84 -1.45
C LYS A 234 4.02 0.92 -1.53
N THR A 235 3.32 0.31 -0.57
CA THR A 235 1.85 0.27 -0.52
C THR A 235 1.18 1.62 -0.30
N MET A 236 1.90 2.59 0.28
CA MET A 236 1.34 3.93 0.58
C MET A 236 1.44 4.88 -0.61
N CYS A 237 2.18 4.53 -1.66
CA CYS A 237 2.37 5.35 -2.87
C CYS A 237 3.00 6.71 -2.64
N ARG A 238 3.52 6.99 -1.44
CA ARG A 238 4.14 8.26 -1.08
C ARG A 238 4.97 8.14 0.19
N VAL A 239 5.85 9.10 0.40
CA VAL A 239 6.53 9.27 1.69
C VAL A 239 5.57 9.91 2.69
N THR A 240 5.51 9.39 3.91
CA THR A 240 4.68 9.93 4.98
C THR A 240 5.48 10.33 6.21
N PRO A 241 5.11 11.41 6.91
CA PRO A 241 5.79 11.79 8.14
C PRO A 241 5.32 10.91 9.31
N LEU A 242 6.25 10.54 10.17
CA LEU A 242 5.98 10.03 11.51
C LEU A 242 6.36 11.12 12.52
N LYS A 243 5.51 11.32 13.52
CA LYS A 243 5.67 12.33 14.57
C LYS A 243 5.73 11.65 15.92
N TYR A 244 6.54 12.20 16.82
CA TYR A 244 6.61 11.74 18.20
C TYR A 244 5.21 11.84 18.85
N LYS A 245 4.84 10.81 19.60
CA LYS A 245 3.62 10.76 20.40
C LYS A 245 3.96 10.81 21.89
N ASN A 246 4.74 9.83 22.35
CA ASN A 246 5.05 9.64 23.76
C ASN A 246 6.26 8.73 23.95
N ASP A 247 6.85 8.77 25.15
CA ASP A 247 7.86 7.81 25.58
C ASP A 247 7.19 6.47 25.93
N VAL A 248 7.88 5.36 25.68
CA VAL A 248 7.47 4.01 26.06
C VAL A 248 8.66 3.27 26.67
N ALA A 249 8.43 2.47 27.72
CA ALA A 249 9.45 1.59 28.26
C ALA A 249 9.31 0.19 27.66
N LYS A 250 10.37 -0.35 27.07
CA LYS A 250 10.41 -1.73 26.55
C LYS A 250 11.77 -2.33 26.86
N SER A 251 11.78 -3.54 27.42
CA SER A 251 13.01 -4.27 27.78
C SER A 251 13.99 -3.45 28.64
N GLY A 252 13.46 -2.66 29.59
CA GLY A 252 14.27 -1.80 30.48
C GLY A 252 14.82 -0.52 29.84
N MET A 253 14.51 -0.24 28.57
CA MET A 253 14.95 0.96 27.86
C MET A 253 13.79 1.93 27.61
N THR A 254 14.07 3.22 27.69
CA THR A 254 13.15 4.28 27.23
C THR A 254 13.27 4.42 25.71
N MET A 255 12.15 4.26 25.01
CA MET A 255 12.03 4.40 23.56
C MET A 255 11.04 5.53 23.22
N TYR A 256 11.22 6.15 22.06
CA TYR A 256 10.28 7.14 21.54
C TYR A 256 9.28 6.50 20.59
N LYS A 257 7.98 6.63 20.88
CA LYS A 257 6.93 6.17 20.00
C LYS A 257 6.62 7.25 18.97
N PHE A 258 7.00 6.99 17.73
CA PHE A 258 6.57 7.78 16.57
C PHE A 258 5.34 7.16 15.93
N ILE A 259 4.37 7.98 15.54
CA ILE A 259 3.13 7.54 14.87
C ILE A 259 2.92 8.29 13.58
N LEU A 260 2.19 7.67 12.66
CA LEU A 260 1.59 8.35 11.53
C LEU A 260 0.52 9.32 12.07
N PRO A 261 0.59 10.63 11.78
CA PRO A 261 -0.43 11.60 12.20
C PRO A 261 -1.83 11.24 11.69
N ASN A 262 -2.88 11.77 12.34
CA ASN A 262 -4.26 11.51 11.92
C ASN A 262 -4.64 12.32 10.68
N ASN A 263 -4.09 13.52 10.54
CA ASN A 263 -4.29 14.40 9.40
C ASN A 263 -3.37 14.09 8.20
N VAL A 264 -2.67 12.94 8.20
CA VAL A 264 -1.70 12.63 7.15
C VAL A 264 -2.35 12.63 5.77
N PHE A 265 -3.59 12.16 5.66
CA PHE A 265 -4.39 12.11 4.42
C PHE A 265 -5.45 13.22 4.36
N SER A 266 -5.29 14.29 5.15
CA SER A 266 -6.20 15.44 5.06
C SER A 266 -5.89 16.25 3.81
N HIS A 267 -6.93 16.83 3.22
CA HIS A 267 -6.83 17.67 2.03
C HIS A 267 -7.18 19.13 2.35
N PRO A 268 -6.84 20.10 1.46
CA PRO A 268 -6.96 21.52 1.72
C PRO A 268 -8.41 21.99 1.98
N GLN A 269 -9.41 21.23 1.53
CA GLN A 269 -10.82 21.54 1.79
C GLN A 269 -11.16 21.53 3.29
N THR A 270 -10.44 20.75 4.10
CA THR A 270 -10.62 20.69 5.56
C THR A 270 -9.55 21.47 6.33
N ASP A 271 -8.40 21.71 5.73
CA ASP A 271 -7.29 22.44 6.34
C ASP A 271 -6.51 23.20 5.26
N PRO A 272 -6.83 24.49 5.04
CA PRO A 272 -6.21 25.31 3.99
C PRO A 272 -4.69 25.52 4.15
N SER A 273 -4.12 25.16 5.29
CA SER A 273 -2.67 25.23 5.52
C SER A 273 -1.91 24.04 4.90
N LEU A 274 -2.61 23.00 4.47
CA LEU A 274 -2.03 21.83 3.83
C LEU A 274 -1.77 22.11 2.36
N GLU A 275 -0.53 21.92 1.93
CA GLU A 275 -0.21 21.71 0.52
C GLU A 275 -0.54 20.26 0.17
N ASP A 276 -1.47 20.05 -0.76
CA ASP A 276 -1.77 18.73 -1.30
C ASP A 276 -1.30 18.64 -2.74
N CYS A 277 -0.14 18.03 -2.91
CA CYS A 277 0.39 17.66 -4.22
C CYS A 277 0.27 16.15 -4.52
N PHE A 278 -0.47 15.40 -3.68
CA PHE A 278 -0.79 13.98 -3.90
C PHE A 278 -2.13 13.81 -4.61
N HIS A 279 -2.34 14.63 -5.64
CA HIS A 279 -3.56 14.65 -6.43
C HIS A 279 -3.23 14.51 -7.92
N ASN A 280 -4.18 13.97 -8.69
CA ASN A 280 -4.18 14.13 -10.14
C ASN A 280 -5.07 15.35 -10.47
N PRO A 281 -4.57 16.40 -11.14
CA PRO A 281 -5.35 17.60 -11.46
C PRO A 281 -6.62 17.31 -12.29
N LYS A 282 -6.64 16.18 -13.02
CA LYS A 282 -7.78 15.74 -13.84
C LYS A 282 -8.80 14.91 -13.07
N SER A 283 -8.55 14.64 -11.79
CA SER A 283 -9.42 13.82 -10.94
C SER A 283 -10.29 14.67 -10.04
N THR A 284 -11.48 14.15 -9.69
CA THR A 284 -12.35 14.77 -8.70
C THR A 284 -11.60 14.87 -7.37
N PRO A 285 -11.69 16.01 -6.65
CA PRO A 285 -11.05 16.17 -5.36
C PRO A 285 -11.47 15.07 -4.38
N LEU A 286 -10.50 14.53 -3.65
CA LEU A 286 -10.72 13.48 -2.66
C LEU A 286 -11.27 14.05 -1.36
N LEU A 287 -12.12 13.25 -0.70
CA LEU A 287 -12.55 13.56 0.66
C LEU A 287 -11.37 13.37 1.62
N SER A 288 -11.23 14.31 2.57
CA SER A 288 -10.18 14.24 3.60
C SER A 288 -10.21 12.92 4.36
N GLY A 289 -9.02 12.36 4.55
CA GLY A 289 -8.80 11.03 5.11
C GLY A 289 -8.57 9.95 4.07
N LEU A 290 -8.76 10.24 2.78
CA LEU A 290 -8.46 9.34 1.66
C LEU A 290 -7.13 9.71 1.01
N SER A 291 -6.43 8.72 0.45
CA SER A 291 -5.27 8.92 -0.41
C SER A 291 -5.52 8.24 -1.75
N ASP A 292 -5.19 8.90 -2.85
CA ASP A 292 -5.15 8.20 -4.13
C ASP A 292 -3.98 7.22 -4.13
N VAL A 293 -4.24 5.96 -4.47
CA VAL A 293 -3.20 4.96 -4.71
C VAL A 293 -3.27 4.39 -6.12
N SER A 294 -4.23 4.86 -6.93
CA SER A 294 -4.40 4.42 -8.31
C SER A 294 -3.13 4.46 -9.16
N PRO A 295 -2.22 5.45 -9.00
CA PRO A 295 -1.00 5.47 -9.79
C PRO A 295 -0.05 4.29 -9.51
N CYS A 296 -0.13 3.65 -8.34
CA CYS A 296 0.65 2.45 -8.02
C CYS A 296 -0.01 1.14 -8.45
N TYR A 297 -1.32 1.16 -8.67
CA TYR A 297 -2.13 -0.03 -8.93
C TYR A 297 -2.83 0.08 -10.29
N TYR A 298 -2.03 0.27 -11.34
CA TYR A 298 -2.46 0.23 -12.75
C TYR A 298 -3.57 1.24 -13.14
N GLY A 299 -3.66 2.37 -12.43
CA GLY A 299 -4.68 3.38 -12.68
C GLY A 299 -6.08 2.98 -12.20
N MET A 300 -6.24 1.83 -11.53
CA MET A 300 -7.50 1.46 -10.88
C MET A 300 -7.73 2.42 -9.71
N LYS A 301 -8.89 3.08 -9.64
CA LYS A 301 -9.18 4.13 -8.64
C LYS A 301 -9.38 3.61 -7.21
N PHE A 302 -8.45 2.83 -6.69
CA PHE A 302 -8.37 2.47 -5.29
C PHE A 302 -7.97 3.68 -4.45
N LYS A 303 -8.58 3.78 -3.27
CA LYS A 303 -8.31 4.83 -2.29
C LYS A 303 -7.88 4.19 -0.98
N PHE A 304 -6.84 4.73 -0.38
CA PHE A 304 -6.38 4.31 0.94
C PHE A 304 -7.02 5.18 2.01
N LYS A 305 -7.44 4.58 3.13
CA LYS A 305 -7.94 5.31 4.30
C LYS A 305 -7.26 4.79 5.55
N LYS A 306 -6.83 5.70 6.42
CA LYS A 306 -6.44 5.32 7.78
C LYS A 306 -7.69 5.05 8.60
N ILE A 307 -7.85 3.82 9.06
CA ILE A 307 -8.85 3.45 10.08
C ILE A 307 -8.20 3.75 11.44
N ILE A 308 -8.88 4.55 12.27
CA ILE A 308 -8.41 4.98 13.59
C ILE A 308 -9.18 4.22 14.66
#